data_AF-A0A2E1A7S6-F1
#
_entry.id   AF-A0A2E1A7S6-F1
#
_cell.length_a   1.000
_cell.length_b   1.000
_cell.length_c   1.000
_cell.angle_alpha   90.00
_cell.angle_beta   90.00
_cell.angle_gamma   90.00
#
_symmetry.space_group_name_H-M   'P 1'
#
loop_
_entity.id
_entity.type
_entity.pdbx_description
1 polymer ?
#
loop_
_entity_poly.entity_id
_entity_poly.type
_entity_poly.pdbx_seq_one_letter_code
_entity_poly.pdbx_strand_id
1 'polypeptide(L)'
;MNRPQLRPLVFLLVLLTLLTAVSVVFAAGTVSTTCPGSLESRFEVGDQGRVAREFSTLRNAPAGIPIAYKAYGSVFTVVGEAVCANNLLYVQIDFGDGLVGWANESQVASEWGSNLYWLEPVTAVTPTPTTPTPETETPTPETETPTPETETPTPEPTTPPTSEPPCAASLPPVLAVGDTGVVARAYSTLRDVPAGNPIAVYGNGATFEVTDGPICAGYGPLTWYKIKYADGKEGWASESQRVSIWGSDLYWLAPAD
;
A
#
# COMPACT_ATOMS: atom_id res chain seq x y z
N MET A 1 -48.07 11.51 43.24
CA MET A 1 -48.05 10.09 43.67
C MET A 1 -46.61 9.66 43.82
N ASN A 2 -46.11 9.64 45.05
CA ASN A 2 -44.80 9.14 45.45
C ASN A 2 -44.89 7.64 45.71
N ARG A 3 -43.94 6.86 45.19
CA ARG A 3 -43.44 5.67 45.91
C ARG A 3 -41.92 5.52 45.75
N PRO A 4 -41.25 4.97 46.78
CA PRO A 4 -39.81 5.11 46.99
C PRO A 4 -38.99 3.86 46.62
N GLN A 5 -37.70 4.09 46.40
CA GLN A 5 -36.49 3.29 46.65
C GLN A 5 -36.64 1.82 47.11
N LEU A 6 -35.85 0.91 46.51
CA LEU A 6 -35.10 -0.14 47.22
C LEU A 6 -34.04 -0.81 46.31
N ARG A 7 -32.76 -0.52 46.59
CA ARG A 7 -31.61 -1.41 46.31
C ARG A 7 -31.34 -2.24 47.57
N PRO A 8 -30.94 -3.51 47.43
CA PRO A 8 -29.70 -3.98 48.07
C PRO A 8 -28.93 -4.91 47.10
N LEU A 9 -27.68 -4.68 46.74
CA LEU A 9 -26.43 -4.94 47.48
C LEU A 9 -26.46 -6.18 48.39
N VAL A 10 -25.55 -7.12 48.11
CA VAL A 10 -24.98 -8.14 49.02
C VAL A 10 -25.76 -9.44 49.25
N PHE A 11 -25.45 -10.44 48.43
CA PHE A 11 -25.34 -11.86 48.79
C PHE A 11 -24.12 -12.40 48.00
N LEU A 12 -22.90 -12.01 48.35
CA LEU A 12 -21.97 -12.74 49.21
C LEU A 12 -22.20 -14.27 49.33
N LEU A 13 -21.21 -14.99 48.77
CA LEU A 13 -20.60 -16.23 49.27
C LEU A 13 -21.23 -17.60 48.92
N VAL A 14 -20.35 -18.50 48.49
CA VAL A 14 -20.45 -19.97 48.45
C VAL A 14 -21.08 -20.61 47.20
N LEU A 15 -20.47 -20.37 46.04
CA LEU A 15 -20.28 -21.48 45.09
C LEU A 15 -18.84 -21.46 44.55
N LEU A 16 -17.95 -21.85 45.46
CA LEU A 16 -16.60 -22.30 45.23
C LEU A 16 -16.64 -23.63 44.45
N THR A 17 -17.15 -23.64 43.22
CA THR A 17 -16.90 -24.73 42.27
C THR A 17 -15.60 -24.43 41.55
N LEU A 18 -14.50 -24.86 42.18
CA LEU A 18 -13.43 -25.62 41.55
C LEU A 18 -13.34 -25.49 40.01
N LEU A 19 -13.02 -24.29 39.52
CA LEU A 19 -12.64 -24.11 38.12
C LEU A 19 -11.22 -24.64 38.03
N THR A 20 -11.09 -25.94 37.80
CA THR A 20 -9.83 -26.54 37.38
C THR A 20 -9.42 -25.85 36.09
N ALA A 21 -8.53 -24.87 36.21
CA ALA A 21 -7.77 -24.33 35.10
C ALA A 21 -6.93 -25.47 34.55
N VAL A 22 -7.54 -26.28 33.68
CA VAL A 22 -6.82 -27.20 32.80
C VAL A 22 -6.00 -26.29 31.91
N SER A 23 -4.76 -26.04 32.34
CA SER A 23 -3.74 -25.44 31.51
C SER A 23 -3.48 -26.46 30.42
N VAL A 24 -4.21 -26.36 29.32
CA VAL A 24 -3.88 -27.07 28.10
C VAL A 24 -2.56 -26.47 27.65
N VAL A 25 -1.46 -27.11 28.04
CA VAL A 25 -0.15 -26.86 27.46
C VAL A 25 -0.27 -27.36 26.03
N PHE A 26 -0.65 -26.48 25.13
CA PHE A 26 -0.47 -26.72 23.71
C PHE A 26 1.03 -26.82 23.51
N ALA A 27 1.53 -28.06 23.40
CA ALA A 27 2.85 -28.29 22.86
C ALA A 27 2.89 -27.55 21.53
N ALA A 28 3.75 -26.55 21.43
CA ALA A 28 4.06 -25.87 20.17
C ALA A 28 4.70 -26.93 19.26
N GLY A 29 3.84 -27.71 18.60
CA GLY A 29 4.28 -28.56 17.52
C GLY A 29 4.95 -27.64 16.51
N THR A 30 6.19 -27.93 16.18
CA THR A 30 6.89 -27.27 15.09
C THR A 30 6.06 -27.50 13.83
N VAL A 31 5.22 -26.53 13.49
CA VAL A 31 4.41 -26.59 12.29
C VAL A 31 5.41 -26.50 11.16
N SER A 32 5.70 -27.64 10.54
CA SER A 32 6.43 -27.69 9.28
C SER A 32 5.56 -26.95 8.26
N THR A 33 5.71 -25.63 8.18
CA THR A 33 4.98 -24.72 7.30
C THR A 33 5.51 -24.81 5.87
N THR A 34 5.65 -26.05 5.36
CA THR A 34 5.87 -26.28 3.94
C THR A 34 4.58 -25.91 3.20
N CYS A 35 4.54 -24.71 2.63
CA CYS A 35 3.52 -24.26 1.71
C CYS A 35 3.94 -24.58 0.27
N PRO A 36 3.25 -25.46 -0.47
CA PRO A 36 3.71 -25.90 -1.79
C PRO A 36 3.96 -24.78 -2.82
N GLY A 37 3.24 -23.66 -2.73
CA GLY A 37 3.38 -22.51 -3.61
C GLY A 37 4.31 -21.42 -3.10
N SER A 38 4.94 -21.62 -1.94
CA SER A 38 5.88 -20.66 -1.34
C SER A 38 7.24 -21.29 -1.08
N LEU A 39 8.24 -20.43 -1.01
CA LEU A 39 9.56 -20.78 -0.53
C LEU A 39 9.52 -20.93 1.00
N GLU A 40 10.59 -21.48 1.56
CA GLU A 40 10.75 -21.57 3.01
C GLU A 40 10.67 -20.19 3.67
N SER A 41 10.01 -20.14 4.83
CA SER A 41 9.91 -18.93 5.65
C SER A 41 11.29 -18.47 6.07
N ARG A 42 11.53 -17.16 6.01
CA ARG A 42 12.77 -16.52 6.50
C ARG A 42 12.51 -15.62 7.70
N PHE A 43 11.30 -15.69 8.26
CA PHE A 43 10.86 -14.85 9.35
C PHE A 43 10.37 -15.67 10.54
N GLU A 44 10.73 -15.20 11.72
CA GLU A 44 10.18 -15.55 13.02
C GLU A 44 9.48 -14.33 13.66
N VAL A 45 8.64 -14.58 14.67
CA VAL A 45 7.97 -13.48 15.39
C VAL A 45 9.00 -12.60 16.08
N GLY A 46 8.90 -11.28 15.89
CA GLY A 46 9.84 -10.29 16.39
C GLY A 46 10.90 -9.85 15.38
N ASP A 47 11.07 -10.57 14.28
CA ASP A 47 12.00 -10.17 13.23
C ASP A 47 11.60 -8.85 12.58
N GLN A 48 12.60 -8.12 12.08
CA GLN A 48 12.38 -6.99 11.18
C GLN A 48 12.57 -7.41 9.73
N GLY A 49 11.70 -6.90 8.87
CA GLY A 49 11.78 -7.10 7.44
C GLY A 49 11.49 -5.83 6.66
N ARG A 50 11.64 -5.94 5.35
CA ARG A 50 11.22 -4.89 4.40
C ARG A 50 10.52 -5.50 3.19
N VAL A 51 9.71 -4.70 2.53
CA VAL A 51 9.15 -5.06 1.22
C VAL A 51 10.29 -5.15 0.20
N ALA A 52 10.49 -6.34 -0.36
CA ALA A 52 11.60 -6.68 -1.25
C ALA A 52 11.32 -6.40 -2.73
N ARG A 53 10.05 -6.15 -3.07
CA ARG A 53 9.54 -5.91 -4.43
C ARG A 53 8.89 -4.54 -4.52
N GLU A 54 8.38 -4.19 -5.70
CA GLU A 54 7.74 -2.91 -6.00
C GLU A 54 6.67 -2.56 -4.95
N PHE A 55 5.91 -3.56 -4.51
CA PHE A 55 5.00 -3.45 -3.37
C PHE A 55 4.76 -4.81 -2.70
N SER A 56 4.18 -4.78 -1.50
CA SER A 56 3.50 -5.91 -0.88
C SER A 56 2.07 -5.53 -0.52
N THR A 57 1.17 -6.49 -0.59
CA THR A 57 -0.24 -6.31 -0.21
C THR A 57 -0.45 -6.84 1.20
N LEU A 58 -0.88 -5.95 2.10
CA LEU A 58 -1.32 -6.31 3.44
C LEU A 58 -2.80 -6.69 3.40
N ARG A 59 -3.19 -7.75 4.09
CA ARG A 59 -4.55 -8.34 4.08
C ARG A 59 -5.12 -8.46 5.48
N ASN A 60 -6.45 -8.52 5.60
CA ASN A 60 -7.12 -8.67 6.90
C ASN A 60 -7.01 -10.10 7.50
N ALA A 61 -6.67 -11.09 6.69
CA ALA A 61 -6.45 -12.48 7.07
C ALA A 61 -5.46 -13.13 6.07
N PRO A 62 -4.86 -14.30 6.36
CA PRO A 62 -4.09 -15.06 5.37
C PRO A 62 -4.91 -15.31 4.10
N ALA A 63 -4.38 -14.89 2.95
CA ALA A 63 -5.09 -14.88 1.66
C ALA A 63 -6.45 -14.13 1.65
N GLY A 64 -6.70 -13.28 2.65
CA GLY A 64 -7.92 -12.50 2.80
C GLY A 64 -7.99 -11.28 1.87
N ILE A 65 -8.94 -10.39 2.16
CA ILE A 65 -9.13 -9.17 1.39
C ILE A 65 -7.94 -8.24 1.67
N PRO A 66 -7.31 -7.65 0.64
CA PRO A 66 -6.35 -6.58 0.82
C PRO A 66 -6.92 -5.48 1.73
N ILE A 67 -6.09 -4.90 2.59
CA ILE A 67 -6.42 -3.72 3.40
C ILE A 67 -5.44 -2.56 3.18
N ALA A 68 -4.24 -2.85 2.67
CA ALA A 68 -3.28 -1.83 2.23
C ALA A 68 -2.25 -2.38 1.26
N TYR A 69 -1.51 -1.46 0.64
CA TYR A 69 -0.33 -1.74 -0.17
C TYR A 69 0.83 -0.96 0.42
N LYS A 70 2.00 -1.60 0.46
CA LYS A 70 3.21 -1.05 1.05
C LYS A 70 4.30 -1.09 0.00
N ALA A 71 4.88 0.07 -0.31
CA ALA A 71 5.86 0.21 -1.37
C ALA A 71 7.18 -0.50 -1.02
N TYR A 72 7.99 -0.76 -2.04
CA TYR A 72 9.38 -1.21 -1.90
C TYR A 72 10.13 -0.48 -0.78
N GLY A 73 10.89 -1.24 0.01
CA GLY A 73 11.70 -0.70 1.10
C GLY A 73 10.94 -0.36 2.39
N SER A 74 9.59 -0.40 2.38
CA SER A 74 8.80 -0.21 3.61
C SER A 74 9.19 -1.24 4.66
N VAL A 75 9.59 -0.78 5.85
CA VAL A 75 10.05 -1.63 6.96
C VAL A 75 8.88 -2.07 7.82
N PHE A 76 8.93 -3.30 8.32
CA PHE A 76 7.92 -3.86 9.21
C PHE A 76 8.56 -4.74 10.30
N THR A 77 7.78 -5.02 11.33
CA THR A 77 8.05 -6.03 12.36
C THR A 77 7.10 -7.19 12.19
N VAL A 78 7.58 -8.43 12.31
CA VAL A 78 6.75 -9.65 12.30
C VAL A 78 6.10 -9.81 13.66
N VAL A 79 4.76 -9.86 13.70
CA VAL A 79 3.97 -9.89 14.95
C VAL A 79 3.18 -11.19 15.15
N GLY A 80 3.19 -12.09 14.16
CA GLY A 80 2.52 -13.38 14.25
C GLY A 80 3.21 -14.44 13.40
N GLU A 81 2.98 -15.70 13.76
CA GLU A 81 3.60 -16.84 13.09
C GLU A 81 3.17 -16.94 11.62
N ALA A 82 4.05 -17.51 10.78
CA ALA A 82 3.75 -17.73 9.37
C ALA A 82 2.62 -18.77 9.21
N VAL A 83 1.63 -18.46 8.36
CA VAL A 83 0.45 -19.32 8.11
C VAL A 83 0.34 -19.63 6.62
N CYS A 84 0.06 -20.90 6.33
CA CYS A 84 -0.24 -21.35 4.97
C CYS A 84 -1.70 -21.11 4.61
N ALA A 85 -1.96 -20.38 3.52
CA ALA A 85 -3.29 -20.18 2.97
C ALA A 85 -3.25 -20.11 1.44
N ASN A 86 -4.16 -20.81 0.75
CA ASN A 86 -4.20 -20.87 -0.72
C ASN A 86 -2.84 -21.20 -1.35
N ASN A 87 -2.15 -22.20 -0.81
CA ASN A 87 -0.79 -22.63 -1.20
C ASN A 87 0.31 -21.57 -1.03
N LEU A 88 0.03 -20.43 -0.41
CA LEU A 88 0.99 -19.38 -0.17
C LEU A 88 1.23 -19.18 1.34
N LEU A 89 2.47 -18.85 1.69
CA LEU A 89 2.90 -18.52 3.04
C LEU A 89 2.64 -17.03 3.29
N TYR A 90 1.94 -16.73 4.38
CA TYR A 90 1.66 -15.38 4.84
C TYR A 90 2.27 -15.17 6.23
N VAL A 91 2.88 -14.01 6.44
CA VAL A 91 3.36 -13.56 7.74
C VAL A 91 2.49 -12.40 8.23
N GLN A 92 2.20 -12.37 9.53
CA GLN A 92 1.51 -11.24 10.12
C GLN A 92 2.53 -10.16 10.49
N ILE A 93 2.36 -8.95 9.96
CA ILE A 93 3.34 -7.88 10.07
C ILE A 93 2.69 -6.56 10.49
N ASP A 94 3.50 -5.72 11.15
CA ASP A 94 3.18 -4.36 11.58
C ASP A 94 4.18 -3.37 10.96
N PHE A 95 3.68 -2.38 10.22
CA PHE A 95 4.51 -1.33 9.60
C PHE A 95 4.80 -0.14 10.54
N GLY A 96 4.29 -0.17 11.78
CA GLY A 96 4.49 0.89 12.78
C GLY A 96 3.57 2.11 12.59
N ASP A 97 2.69 2.10 11.58
CA ASP A 97 1.69 3.14 11.32
C ASP A 97 0.30 2.78 11.86
N GLY A 98 0.24 1.83 12.80
CA GLY A 98 -1.00 1.32 13.38
C GLY A 98 -1.74 0.31 12.51
N LEU A 99 -1.17 -0.06 11.35
CA LEU A 99 -1.76 -1.04 10.46
C LEU A 99 -1.06 -2.40 10.59
N VAL A 100 -1.80 -3.36 11.13
CA VAL A 100 -1.37 -4.77 11.26
C VAL A 100 -2.19 -5.64 10.31
N GLY A 101 -1.52 -6.57 9.62
CA GLY A 101 -2.22 -7.52 8.76
C GLY A 101 -1.30 -8.61 8.23
N TRP A 102 -1.79 -9.34 7.22
CA TRP A 102 -1.10 -10.49 6.64
C TRP A 102 -0.54 -10.15 5.27
N ALA A 103 0.77 -10.36 5.09
CA ALA A 103 1.43 -10.17 3.82
C ALA A 103 1.99 -11.50 3.32
N ASN A 104 1.90 -11.75 2.01
CA ASN A 104 2.53 -12.93 1.42
C ASN A 104 4.04 -12.74 1.47
N GLU A 105 4.75 -13.72 2.00
CA GLU A 105 6.22 -13.64 2.10
C GLU A 105 6.89 -13.97 0.78
N SER A 106 6.45 -15.07 0.13
CA SER A 106 7.12 -15.63 -1.03
C SER A 106 6.18 -16.41 -1.95
N GLN A 107 6.60 -16.62 -3.20
CA GLN A 107 5.94 -17.43 -4.21
C GLN A 107 6.96 -18.19 -5.06
N VAL A 108 6.73 -19.48 -5.28
CA VAL A 108 7.56 -20.31 -6.19
C VAL A 108 7.33 -19.90 -7.65
N ALA A 109 6.10 -19.55 -8.01
CA ALA A 109 5.73 -19.09 -9.35
C ALA A 109 4.70 -17.97 -9.25
N SER A 110 4.94 -16.88 -9.96
CA SER A 110 4.02 -15.76 -10.14
C SER A 110 4.09 -15.24 -11.58
N GLU A 111 3.15 -14.39 -11.97
CA GLU A 111 3.22 -13.67 -13.25
C GLU A 111 4.48 -12.76 -13.36
N TRP A 112 5.12 -12.46 -12.22
CA TRP A 112 6.31 -11.61 -12.10
C TRP A 112 7.62 -12.40 -12.09
N GLY A 113 7.57 -13.74 -12.14
CA GLY A 113 8.76 -14.59 -12.17
C GLY A 113 8.65 -15.82 -11.27
N SER A 114 9.79 -16.45 -11.00
CA SER A 114 9.89 -17.65 -10.17
C SER A 114 10.74 -17.41 -8.93
N ASN A 115 10.43 -18.13 -7.85
CA ASN A 115 11.14 -18.07 -6.57
C ASN A 115 11.29 -16.65 -6.04
N LEU A 116 10.17 -15.92 -6.01
CA LEU A 116 10.14 -14.54 -5.56
C LEU A 116 9.87 -14.48 -4.07
N TYR A 117 10.66 -13.69 -3.37
CA TYR A 117 10.29 -13.14 -2.08
C TYR A 117 9.72 -11.74 -2.27
N TRP A 118 8.55 -11.51 -1.69
CA TRP A 118 7.88 -10.21 -1.58
C TRP A 118 8.36 -9.45 -0.35
N LEU A 119 8.79 -10.18 0.66
CA LEU A 119 9.32 -9.69 1.92
C LEU A 119 10.72 -10.28 2.13
N GLU A 120 11.64 -9.48 2.65
CA GLU A 120 12.98 -9.95 2.99
C GLU A 120 13.44 -9.45 4.36
N PRO A 121 14.21 -10.27 5.11
CA PRO A 121 14.75 -9.84 6.38
C PRO A 121 15.61 -8.59 6.22
N VAL A 122 15.42 -7.62 7.10
CA VAL A 122 16.41 -6.57 7.28
C VAL A 122 17.45 -7.17 8.20
N THR A 123 18.65 -7.43 7.69
CA THR A 123 19.77 -7.81 8.54
C THR A 123 19.91 -6.70 9.55
N ALA A 124 19.72 -7.00 10.84
CA ALA A 124 19.92 -6.02 11.89
C ALA A 124 21.30 -5.42 11.65
N VAL A 125 21.34 -4.15 11.24
CA VAL A 125 22.60 -3.43 11.15
C VAL A 125 23.11 -3.43 12.58
N THR A 126 24.09 -4.28 12.86
CA THR A 126 24.87 -4.14 14.09
C THR A 126 25.29 -2.68 14.06
N PRO A 127 24.86 -1.85 15.04
CA PRO A 127 25.09 -0.42 14.97
C PRO A 127 26.58 -0.25 14.77
N THR A 128 26.97 0.13 13.55
CA THR A 128 28.36 0.44 13.29
C THR A 128 28.60 1.65 14.16
N PRO A 129 29.52 1.57 15.15
CA PRO A 129 29.76 2.69 16.03
C PRO A 129 30.01 3.90 15.16
N THR A 130 29.13 4.89 15.25
CA THR A 130 29.17 6.08 14.43
C THR A 130 30.49 6.76 14.76
N THR A 131 31.49 6.57 13.88
CA THR A 131 32.68 7.41 13.92
C THR A 131 32.15 8.80 13.64
N PRO A 132 32.38 9.80 14.53
CA PRO A 132 31.85 11.13 14.34
C PRO A 132 32.27 11.61 12.95
N THR A 133 31.28 11.83 12.08
CA THR A 133 31.51 12.42 10.77
C THR A 133 32.21 13.75 11.00
N PRO A 134 33.44 13.96 10.50
CA PRO A 134 34.07 15.27 10.57
C PRO A 134 33.14 16.27 9.88
N GLU A 135 32.82 17.37 10.58
CA GLU A 135 32.04 18.48 10.05
C GLU A 135 32.65 18.89 8.71
N THR A 136 31.95 18.55 7.62
CA THR A 136 32.34 18.94 6.28
C THR A 136 31.87 20.37 6.10
N GLU A 137 32.81 21.29 5.94
CA GLU A 137 32.54 22.70 5.69
C GLU A 137 31.57 22.84 4.53
N THR A 138 30.49 23.61 4.76
CA THR A 138 29.47 23.90 3.77
C THR A 138 30.10 24.73 2.66
N PRO A 139 30.16 24.25 1.40
CA PRO A 139 30.62 25.09 0.30
C PRO A 139 29.67 26.28 0.13
N THR A 140 30.27 27.46 -0.02
CA THR A 140 29.56 28.72 -0.29
C THR A 140 28.84 28.60 -1.63
N PRO A 141 27.54 28.95 -1.72
CA PRO A 141 26.80 28.88 -2.98
C PRO A 141 27.38 29.89 -3.99
N GLU A 142 27.87 29.39 -5.12
CA GLU A 142 28.20 30.23 -6.26
C GLU A 142 26.90 30.76 -6.89
N THR A 143 26.84 32.08 -7.04
CA THR A 143 25.71 32.80 -7.64
C THR A 143 25.83 32.69 -9.16
N GLU A 144 25.04 31.80 -9.77
CA GLU A 144 24.94 31.76 -11.23
C GLU A 144 24.14 32.95 -11.76
N THR A 145 24.65 33.53 -12.86
CA THR A 145 24.03 34.64 -13.59
C THR A 145 22.92 34.08 -14.49
N PRO A 146 21.70 34.63 -14.46
CA PRO A 146 20.61 34.13 -15.30
C PRO A 146 20.94 34.33 -16.79
N THR A 147 20.93 33.24 -17.54
CA THR A 147 20.94 33.26 -19.01
C THR A 147 19.52 33.58 -19.49
N PRO A 148 19.33 34.55 -20.39
CA PRO A 148 18.00 34.90 -20.90
C PRO A 148 17.40 33.71 -21.67
N GLU A 149 16.28 33.19 -21.18
CA GLU A 149 15.52 32.14 -21.86
C GLU A 149 14.87 32.71 -23.13
N THR A 150 15.11 32.00 -24.23
CA THR A 150 14.46 32.26 -25.52
C THR A 150 13.04 31.72 -25.43
N GLU A 151 12.04 32.60 -25.54
CA GLU A 151 10.63 32.23 -25.53
C GLU A 151 10.34 31.20 -26.63
N THR A 152 10.00 29.98 -26.19
CA THR A 152 9.47 28.93 -27.06
C THR A 152 8.02 29.31 -27.40
N PRO A 153 7.58 29.22 -28.67
CA PRO A 153 6.25 29.64 -29.07
C PRO A 153 5.17 28.94 -28.23
N THR A 154 4.30 29.75 -27.62
CA THR A 154 3.08 29.28 -26.96
C THR A 154 2.26 28.46 -27.96
N PRO A 155 1.98 27.17 -27.69
CA PRO A 155 1.15 26.38 -28.59
C PRO A 155 -0.24 27.00 -28.70
N GLU A 156 -0.75 27.03 -29.94
CA GLU A 156 -2.11 27.47 -30.24
C GLU A 156 -3.11 26.61 -29.44
N PRO A 157 -4.12 27.21 -28.77
CA PRO A 157 -5.06 26.47 -27.94
C PRO A 157 -5.85 25.49 -28.81
N THR A 158 -5.48 24.22 -28.72
CA THR A 158 -6.25 23.11 -29.30
C THR A 158 -7.64 23.15 -28.67
N THR A 159 -8.66 23.33 -29.50
CA THR A 159 -10.07 23.25 -29.09
C THR A 159 -10.31 21.99 -28.26
N PRO A 160 -10.98 22.11 -27.09
CA PRO A 160 -11.21 20.97 -26.21
C PRO A 160 -11.98 19.89 -26.98
N PRO A 161 -11.50 18.64 -27.01
CA PRO A 161 -12.22 17.56 -27.66
C PRO A 161 -13.62 17.45 -27.06
N THR A 162 -14.63 17.44 -27.94
CA THR A 162 -16.01 17.11 -27.62
C THR A 162 -16.03 15.85 -26.77
N SER A 163 -16.55 15.96 -25.55
CA SER A 163 -16.57 14.90 -24.54
C SER A 163 -17.08 13.57 -25.12
N GLU A 164 -16.15 12.66 -25.38
CA GLU A 164 -16.45 11.25 -25.59
C GLU A 164 -17.26 10.76 -24.36
N PRO A 165 -18.28 9.89 -24.54
CA PRO A 165 -19.07 9.42 -23.41
C PRO A 165 -18.17 8.92 -22.29
N PRO A 166 -18.48 9.26 -21.02
CA PRO A 166 -17.67 8.85 -19.89
C PRO A 166 -17.49 7.34 -19.92
N CYS A 167 -16.26 6.87 -19.71
CA CYS A 167 -15.97 5.45 -19.63
C CYS A 167 -16.97 4.81 -18.65
N ALA A 168 -17.72 3.79 -19.12
CA ALA A 168 -18.97 3.37 -18.47
C ALA A 168 -18.81 2.96 -16.99
N ALA A 169 -17.63 2.49 -16.60
CA ALA A 169 -17.34 2.11 -15.21
C ALA A 169 -16.67 3.21 -14.40
N SER A 170 -16.41 4.38 -14.97
CA SER A 170 -15.84 5.54 -14.28
C SER A 170 -16.87 6.62 -13.99
N LEU A 171 -16.49 7.48 -13.05
CA LEU A 171 -17.19 8.72 -12.77
C LEU A 171 -16.88 9.74 -13.88
N PRO A 172 -17.65 10.84 -13.97
CA PRO A 172 -17.29 11.95 -14.84
C PRO A 172 -15.85 12.41 -14.54
N PRO A 173 -14.98 12.59 -15.55
CA PRO A 173 -13.62 13.04 -15.29
C PRO A 173 -13.57 14.42 -14.66
N VAL A 174 -12.64 14.62 -13.73
CA VAL A 174 -12.38 15.89 -13.03
C VAL A 174 -10.98 16.42 -13.26
N LEU A 175 -10.12 15.64 -13.91
CA LEU A 175 -8.78 16.02 -14.36
C LEU A 175 -8.76 16.35 -15.87
N ALA A 176 -7.78 17.13 -16.29
CA ALA A 176 -7.43 17.41 -17.68
C ALA A 176 -5.91 17.37 -17.89
N VAL A 177 -5.45 17.26 -19.14
CA VAL A 177 -4.02 17.33 -19.48
C VAL A 177 -3.47 18.70 -19.07
N GLY A 178 -2.32 18.70 -18.39
CA GLY A 178 -1.68 19.87 -17.80
C GLY A 178 -2.07 20.12 -16.34
N ASP A 179 -3.09 19.45 -15.81
CA ASP A 179 -3.45 19.57 -14.40
C ASP A 179 -2.39 18.92 -13.50
N THR A 180 -2.23 19.49 -12.30
CA THR A 180 -1.58 18.82 -11.18
C THR A 180 -2.62 18.15 -10.29
N GLY A 181 -2.31 16.95 -9.81
CA GLY A 181 -3.21 16.18 -8.96
C GLY A 181 -2.52 15.50 -7.79
N VAL A 182 -3.34 14.85 -6.95
CA VAL A 182 -2.93 14.05 -5.79
C VAL A 182 -3.61 12.68 -5.81
N VAL A 183 -2.93 11.68 -5.27
CA VAL A 183 -3.55 10.37 -5.00
C VAL A 183 -4.57 10.54 -3.86
N ALA A 184 -5.85 10.49 -4.20
CA ALA A 184 -6.97 10.86 -3.33
C ALA A 184 -7.37 9.76 -2.32
N ARG A 185 -6.87 8.53 -2.50
CA ARG A 185 -7.18 7.36 -1.67
C ARG A 185 -5.92 6.72 -1.12
N ALA A 186 -6.05 5.55 -0.51
CA ALA A 186 -4.94 4.82 0.09
C ALA A 186 -3.74 4.68 -0.86
N TYR A 187 -3.99 4.41 -2.14
CA TYR A 187 -2.95 4.31 -3.16
C TYR A 187 -3.50 4.49 -4.59
N SER A 188 -2.59 4.74 -5.52
CA SER A 188 -2.78 4.65 -6.97
C SER A 188 -1.73 3.71 -7.57
N THR A 189 -2.15 2.90 -8.54
CA THR A 189 -1.25 1.99 -9.27
C THR A 189 -0.93 2.59 -10.63
N LEU A 190 0.35 2.90 -10.84
CA LEU A 190 0.87 3.33 -12.14
C LEU A 190 1.15 2.11 -13.00
N ARG A 191 0.78 2.15 -14.29
CA ARG A 191 0.91 1.05 -15.24
C ARG A 191 1.65 1.47 -16.50
N ASP A 192 2.24 0.51 -17.21
CA ASP A 192 2.98 0.75 -18.46
C ASP A 192 2.07 1.23 -19.61
N VAL A 193 0.88 0.63 -19.71
CA VAL A 193 -0.21 1.02 -20.62
C VAL A 193 -1.54 1.05 -19.84
N PRO A 194 -2.61 1.66 -20.37
CA PRO A 194 -3.92 1.63 -19.73
C PRO A 194 -4.38 0.21 -19.45
N ALA A 195 -4.74 -0.09 -18.21
CA ALA A 195 -5.06 -1.43 -17.72
C ALA A 195 -3.96 -2.50 -17.93
N GLY A 196 -2.71 -2.08 -18.21
CA GLY A 196 -1.54 -2.94 -18.43
C GLY A 196 -0.92 -3.46 -17.13
N ASN A 197 0.39 -3.72 -17.16
CA ASN A 197 1.11 -4.22 -16.00
C ASN A 197 1.44 -3.06 -15.03
N PRO A 198 1.26 -3.24 -13.71
CA PRO A 198 1.72 -2.25 -12.74
C PRO A 198 3.24 -2.09 -12.79
N ILE A 199 3.69 -0.83 -12.81
CA ILE A 199 5.11 -0.45 -12.79
C ILE A 199 5.49 0.32 -11.52
N ALA A 200 4.51 0.91 -10.81
CA ALA A 200 4.72 1.54 -9.52
C ALA A 200 3.39 1.65 -8.74
N VAL A 201 3.50 1.86 -7.42
CA VAL A 201 2.37 2.15 -6.55
C VAL A 201 2.73 3.37 -5.70
N TYR A 202 1.82 4.34 -5.66
CA TYR A 202 1.98 5.57 -4.90
C TYR A 202 0.91 5.65 -3.82
N GLY A 203 1.31 6.02 -2.61
CA GLY A 203 0.40 6.19 -1.49
C GLY A 203 -0.43 7.48 -1.58
N ASN A 204 -1.38 7.61 -0.66
CA ASN A 204 -2.19 8.82 -0.48
C ASN A 204 -1.33 10.09 -0.41
N GLY A 205 -1.79 11.16 -1.07
CA GLY A 205 -1.13 12.47 -1.06
C GLY A 205 0.08 12.61 -2.00
N ALA A 206 0.51 11.54 -2.67
CA ALA A 206 1.53 11.64 -3.71
C ALA A 206 1.02 12.55 -4.84
N THR A 207 1.84 13.53 -5.25
CA THR A 207 1.52 14.52 -6.29
C THR A 207 1.97 14.05 -7.67
N PHE A 208 1.22 14.43 -8.70
CA PHE A 208 1.53 14.14 -10.08
C PHE A 208 1.10 15.26 -11.03
N GLU A 209 1.60 15.24 -12.25
CA GLU A 209 1.16 16.04 -13.39
C GLU A 209 0.47 15.13 -14.41
N VAL A 210 -0.65 15.57 -14.99
CA VAL A 210 -1.34 14.85 -16.07
C VAL A 210 -0.71 15.18 -17.41
N THR A 211 -0.10 14.20 -18.06
CA THR A 211 0.64 14.39 -19.33
C THR A 211 -0.14 13.94 -20.56
N ASP A 212 -1.15 13.07 -20.42
CA ASP A 212 -1.99 12.58 -21.53
C ASP A 212 -3.34 12.00 -21.01
N GLY A 213 -4.30 11.82 -21.91
CA GLY A 213 -5.66 11.31 -21.63
C GLY A 213 -6.76 12.38 -21.69
N PRO A 214 -8.01 12.07 -21.29
CA PRO A 214 -8.47 10.76 -20.82
C PRO A 214 -8.60 9.74 -21.96
N ILE A 215 -8.39 8.45 -21.65
CA ILE A 215 -8.78 7.34 -22.53
C ILE A 215 -9.50 6.23 -21.75
N CYS A 216 -10.42 5.55 -22.43
CA CYS A 216 -11.16 4.42 -21.86
C CYS A 216 -10.45 3.10 -22.14
N ALA A 217 -10.13 2.32 -21.09
CA ALA A 217 -9.49 1.02 -21.24
C ALA A 217 -9.81 0.05 -20.09
N GLY A 218 -9.56 -1.24 -20.33
CA GLY A 218 -9.74 -2.33 -19.36
C GLY A 218 -11.13 -2.97 -19.38
N TYR A 219 -11.33 -3.94 -18.48
CA TYR A 219 -12.62 -4.62 -18.30
C TYR A 219 -13.55 -3.77 -17.43
N GLY A 220 -14.63 -3.26 -18.03
CA GLY A 220 -15.48 -2.23 -17.43
C GLY A 220 -14.78 -0.88 -17.58
N PRO A 221 -14.80 -0.28 -18.78
CA PRO A 221 -13.83 0.74 -19.19
C PRO A 221 -13.70 1.83 -18.13
N LEU A 222 -12.52 1.90 -17.52
CA LEU A 222 -12.15 2.96 -16.61
C LEU A 222 -11.53 4.12 -17.40
N THR A 223 -11.64 5.34 -16.87
CA THR A 223 -10.93 6.52 -17.36
C THR A 223 -9.49 6.46 -16.88
N TRP A 224 -8.56 6.43 -17.83
CA TRP A 224 -7.11 6.43 -17.57
C TRP A 224 -6.48 7.74 -18.01
N TYR A 225 -5.54 8.22 -17.20
CA TYR A 225 -4.64 9.32 -17.53
C TYR A 225 -3.21 8.84 -17.50
N LYS A 226 -2.39 9.39 -18.40
CA LYS A 226 -0.95 9.30 -18.26
C LYS A 226 -0.52 10.39 -17.30
N ILE A 227 0.20 10.01 -16.26
CA ILE A 227 0.63 10.91 -15.20
C ILE A 227 2.12 10.75 -14.93
N LYS A 228 2.75 11.84 -14.49
CA LYS A 228 4.16 11.89 -14.10
C LYS A 228 4.28 12.31 -12.64
N TYR A 229 4.95 11.51 -11.83
CA TYR A 229 5.23 11.82 -10.43
C TYR A 229 6.52 12.64 -10.28
N ALA A 230 6.72 13.24 -9.10
CA ALA A 230 7.89 14.06 -8.78
C ALA A 230 9.24 13.29 -8.85
N ASP A 231 9.22 11.96 -8.72
CA ASP A 231 10.40 11.10 -8.89
C ASP A 231 10.75 10.84 -10.37
N GLY A 232 10.01 11.44 -11.30
CA GLY A 232 10.20 11.32 -12.74
C GLY A 232 9.56 10.09 -13.37
N LYS A 233 8.97 9.18 -12.59
CA LYS A 233 8.27 8.02 -13.16
C LYS A 233 6.96 8.46 -13.80
N GLU A 234 6.71 7.90 -14.97
CA GLU A 234 5.55 8.20 -15.80
C GLU A 234 4.85 6.91 -16.22
N GLY A 235 3.52 6.94 -16.29
CA GLY A 235 2.71 5.81 -16.73
C GLY A 235 1.22 6.11 -16.63
N TRP A 236 0.38 5.09 -16.77
CA TRP A 236 -1.07 5.22 -16.78
C TRP A 236 -1.69 4.87 -15.43
N ALA A 237 -2.59 5.71 -14.93
CA ALA A 237 -3.36 5.46 -13.73
C ALA A 237 -4.85 5.74 -13.98
N SER A 238 -5.72 4.91 -13.40
CA SER A 238 -7.16 5.12 -13.48
C SER A 238 -7.57 6.26 -12.55
N GLU A 239 -8.32 7.24 -13.05
CA GLU A 239 -8.81 8.37 -12.25
C GLU A 239 -9.87 7.93 -11.25
N SER A 240 -10.84 7.13 -11.70
CA SER A 240 -12.02 6.79 -10.90
C SER A 240 -12.66 5.47 -11.30
N GLN A 241 -13.50 4.93 -10.41
CA GLN A 241 -14.34 3.75 -10.66
C GLN A 241 -15.68 3.90 -9.92
N ARG A 242 -16.77 3.39 -10.51
CA ARG A 242 -18.12 3.36 -9.89
C ARG A 242 -18.27 2.27 -8.86
N VAL A 243 -17.65 1.11 -9.09
CA VAL A 243 -17.76 -0.06 -8.22
C VAL A 243 -16.38 -0.64 -7.97
N SER A 244 -16.08 -0.88 -6.70
CA SER A 244 -14.84 -1.46 -6.23
C SER A 244 -15.05 -2.36 -5.04
N ILE A 245 -14.06 -3.22 -4.76
CA ILE A 245 -13.98 -3.90 -3.47
C ILE A 245 -13.83 -2.92 -2.28
N TRP A 246 -13.45 -1.67 -2.57
CA TRP A 246 -13.24 -0.61 -1.57
C TRP A 246 -14.45 0.32 -1.39
N GLY A 247 -15.53 0.11 -2.13
CA GLY A 247 -16.72 0.96 -2.11
C GLY A 247 -17.21 1.36 -3.50
N SER A 248 -18.18 2.27 -3.53
CA SER A 248 -18.74 2.85 -4.75
C SER A 248 -18.26 4.28 -4.98
N ASP A 249 -18.28 4.69 -6.24
CA ASP A 249 -18.00 6.06 -6.68
C ASP A 249 -16.70 6.64 -6.08
N LEU A 250 -15.59 5.96 -6.40
CA LEU A 250 -14.28 6.30 -5.88
C LEU A 250 -13.44 7.01 -6.95
N TYR A 251 -12.98 8.22 -6.65
CA TYR A 251 -11.81 8.81 -7.29
C TYR A 251 -10.55 8.28 -6.61
N TRP A 252 -9.62 7.75 -7.40
CA TRP A 252 -8.26 7.37 -7.02
C TRP A 252 -7.28 8.54 -7.18
N LEU A 253 -7.54 9.38 -8.18
CA LEU A 253 -6.81 10.60 -8.48
C LEU A 253 -7.78 11.78 -8.32
N ALA A 254 -7.31 12.89 -7.77
CA ALA A 254 -8.06 14.13 -7.68
C ALA A 254 -7.18 15.33 -8.04
N PRO A 255 -7.75 16.48 -8.45
CA PRO A 255 -7.01 17.72 -8.58
C PRO A 255 -6.29 18.08 -7.28
N ALA A 256 -5.11 18.70 -7.39
CA ALA A 256 -4.45 19.31 -6.23
C ALA A 256 -5.18 20.62 -5.88
N ASP A 257 -5.49 20.83 -4.60
CA ASP A 257 -6.09 22.06 -4.08
C ASP A 257 -5.10 23.24 -4.04
#